data_AF-A0AAD9PKN9-F1
#
_entry.id   AF-A0AAD9PKN9-F1
#
_cell.length_a   1.000
_cell.length_b   1.000
_cell.length_c   1.000
_cell.angle_alpha   90.00
_cell.angle_beta   90.00
_cell.angle_gamma   90.00
#
_symmetry.space_group_name_H-M   'P 1'
#
loop_
_entity.id
_entity.type
_entity.pdbx_description
1 polymer ?
#
loop_
_entity_poly.entity_id
_entity_poly.type
_entity_poly.pdbx_seq_one_letter_code
_entity_poly.pdbx_strand_id
1 'polypeptide(L)'
;MAIRAHYENNNEVGVFATLTNSYALISRGASANFISVFEAELTPRIPVIPTLIGGTRVVGRVTVGNKRGLLVSSICTDRELRDLRNSLPDEIQIRRIDERLSALGNCIAANDYVGLIHVDMDRETEEIVEDVLGVEVFRSSIAGNVLIGSYCRFQNRGGLVHVKTTTEEIEELSQLLQIPLASGTVNRGSDVIGAGLLANDWAAFCGMATTATEIATIEKVFKLNVPEGGFTEPNNIPLDPKANVDELFEKIRSISRDSNVYIGAHISAAGGPENAIKNAYNICGQAFALFLKNQRRWDFTPIPEGSVKAFKELLKHRNYDPKFILPHGSFLINMANPDAEKRRKAYANFLDDLQRCETLGIPLYNFHPGSTVGQCDKATSIKHLAECINKAIKETSVVRIILENAAGQKNVIGSKFEDLRDIIELIEDKSRVGVCLDTCHLFAAGYDIRTSEQFENVMQDFKKIIGMHYLAGVHLNDCKSVLGSGLDRHENLGKGHLTRETFDFIMNSGYFVDMPIILETPDIHGNETVYRQEVEYMYSLFNSSRN
;
A
#
# COMPACT_ATOMS: atom_id res chain seq x y z
N MET A 1 15.75 8.95 -18.33
CA MET A 1 15.66 10.32 -18.92
C MET A 1 14.33 10.49 -19.66
N ALA A 2 13.82 11.72 -19.77
CA ALA A 2 12.62 12.03 -20.55
C ALA A 2 12.98 12.45 -21.98
N ILE A 3 12.30 11.86 -22.96
CA ILE A 3 12.66 11.92 -24.37
C ILE A 3 11.60 12.69 -25.14
N ARG A 4 12.05 13.63 -25.96
CA ARG A 4 11.16 14.40 -26.82
C ARG A 4 10.80 13.60 -28.07
N ALA A 5 9.52 13.52 -28.37
CA ALA A 5 9.00 12.88 -29.56
C ALA A 5 7.85 13.70 -30.15
N HIS A 6 7.50 13.43 -31.41
CA HIS A 6 6.29 13.97 -32.02
C HIS A 6 5.73 12.97 -33.01
N TYR A 7 4.41 12.94 -33.16
CA TYR A 7 3.71 12.11 -34.13
C TYR A 7 3.19 13.00 -35.26
N GLU A 8 3.73 12.88 -36.48
CA GLU A 8 3.28 13.64 -37.66
C GLU A 8 3.16 15.17 -37.38
N ASN A 9 4.20 15.75 -36.77
CA ASN A 9 4.28 17.15 -36.27
C ASN A 9 3.35 17.51 -35.09
N ASN A 10 2.67 16.53 -34.48
CA ASN A 10 1.87 16.71 -33.28
C ASN A 10 2.68 16.40 -32.01
N ASN A 11 2.60 17.28 -31.02
CA ASN A 11 3.27 17.16 -29.72
C ASN A 11 2.46 16.36 -28.69
N GLU A 12 1.22 15.99 -29.00
CA GLU A 12 0.35 15.18 -28.14
C GLU A 12 0.69 13.69 -28.25
N VAL A 13 1.92 13.31 -27.88
CA VAL A 13 2.43 11.93 -28.02
C VAL A 13 1.58 10.89 -27.29
N GLY A 14 0.99 11.25 -26.15
CA GLY A 14 0.10 10.39 -25.35
C GLY A 14 -1.26 10.12 -25.99
N VAL A 15 -1.64 10.87 -27.04
CA VAL A 15 -2.84 10.58 -27.84
C VAL A 15 -2.60 9.38 -28.77
N PHE A 16 -1.36 9.16 -29.18
CA PHE A 16 -1.00 8.19 -30.22
C PHE A 16 -0.34 6.93 -29.68
N ALA A 17 -0.13 6.82 -28.37
CA ALA A 17 0.47 5.63 -27.77
C ALA A 17 -0.03 5.39 -26.35
N THR A 18 0.05 4.14 -25.91
CA THR A 18 -0.13 3.72 -24.51
C THR A 18 1.16 3.04 -24.07
N LEU A 19 1.69 3.44 -22.91
CA LEU A 19 2.95 2.94 -22.37
C LEU A 19 2.70 2.32 -21.00
N THR A 20 3.23 1.12 -20.77
CA THR A 20 3.19 0.42 -19.50
C THR A 20 4.59 -0.09 -19.13
N ASN A 21 4.71 -0.80 -18.00
CA ASN A 21 5.93 -1.50 -17.62
C ASN A 21 6.13 -2.85 -18.34
N SER A 22 5.13 -3.36 -19.08
CA SER A 22 5.22 -4.66 -19.77
C SER A 22 5.12 -4.58 -21.29
N TYR A 23 4.55 -3.51 -21.84
CA TYR A 23 4.38 -3.33 -23.28
C TYR A 23 4.09 -1.86 -23.62
N ALA A 24 4.31 -1.49 -24.88
CA ALA A 24 3.88 -0.21 -25.44
C ALA A 24 3.03 -0.43 -26.69
N LEU A 25 1.85 0.18 -26.75
CA LEU A 25 1.05 0.25 -27.97
C LEU A 25 1.33 1.57 -28.67
N ILE A 26 1.62 1.52 -29.96
CA ILE A 26 1.93 2.71 -30.75
C ILE A 26 1.03 2.77 -31.97
N SER A 27 0.51 3.95 -32.26
CA SER A 27 -0.27 4.20 -33.46
C SER A 27 0.49 3.86 -34.73
N ARG A 28 -0.11 3.01 -35.57
CA ARG A 28 0.39 2.71 -36.91
C ARG A 28 0.14 3.91 -37.84
N GLY A 29 1.18 4.72 -38.04
CA GLY A 29 1.16 5.93 -38.88
C GLY A 29 2.21 5.95 -39.98
N ALA A 30 2.31 7.05 -40.72
CA ALA A 30 3.30 7.21 -41.80
C ALA A 30 4.71 7.56 -41.29
N SER A 31 4.83 8.00 -40.03
CA SER A 31 6.11 8.41 -39.44
C SER A 31 6.86 7.21 -38.84
N ALA A 32 7.78 6.63 -39.60
CA ALA A 32 8.74 5.63 -39.09
C ALA A 32 9.55 6.17 -37.90
N ASN A 33 9.76 7.49 -37.84
CA ASN A 33 10.53 8.15 -36.79
C ASN A 33 9.86 8.04 -35.40
N PHE A 34 8.53 8.10 -35.32
CA PHE A 34 7.86 8.02 -34.01
C PHE A 34 8.01 6.63 -33.39
N ILE A 35 7.80 5.58 -34.18
CA ILE A 35 7.98 4.19 -33.73
C ILE A 35 9.45 3.95 -33.38
N SER A 36 10.38 4.39 -34.23
CA SER A 36 11.82 4.18 -34.02
C SER A 36 12.33 4.79 -32.71
N VAL A 37 11.80 5.96 -32.29
CA VAL A 37 12.16 6.59 -31.01
C VAL A 37 11.74 5.72 -29.81
N PHE A 38 10.56 5.12 -29.85
CA PHE A 38 10.11 4.23 -28.79
C PHE A 38 10.85 2.89 -28.85
N GLU A 39 11.07 2.33 -30.04
CA GLU A 39 11.81 1.07 -30.21
C GLU A 39 13.25 1.18 -29.70
N ALA A 40 13.93 2.30 -29.96
CA ALA A 40 15.31 2.52 -29.50
C ALA A 40 15.43 2.46 -27.97
N GLU A 41 14.39 2.87 -27.25
CA GLU A 41 14.41 3.06 -25.80
C GLU A 41 13.73 1.91 -25.04
N LEU A 42 12.73 1.28 -25.64
CA LEU A 42 11.84 0.32 -24.96
C LEU A 42 12.09 -1.14 -25.35
N THR A 43 12.44 -1.41 -26.62
CA THR A 43 12.65 -2.79 -27.13
C THR A 43 13.61 -3.64 -26.28
N PRO A 44 14.66 -3.08 -25.64
CA PRO A 44 15.51 -3.87 -24.76
C PRO A 44 14.80 -4.48 -23.55
N ARG A 45 13.62 -3.96 -23.16
CA ARG A 45 12.87 -4.37 -21.95
C ARG A 45 11.46 -4.84 -22.23
N ILE A 46 10.74 -4.20 -23.14
CA ILE A 46 9.33 -4.47 -23.42
C ILE A 46 9.02 -4.43 -24.92
N PRO A 47 8.03 -5.22 -25.40
CA PRO A 47 7.57 -5.15 -26.77
C PRO A 47 6.91 -3.80 -27.08
N VAL A 48 7.29 -3.25 -28.24
CA VAL A 48 6.64 -2.10 -28.88
C VAL A 48 5.74 -2.63 -29.99
N ILE A 49 4.44 -2.38 -29.89
CA ILE A 49 3.41 -3.00 -30.74
C ILE A 49 2.71 -1.92 -31.57
N PRO A 50 3.04 -1.79 -32.87
CA PRO A 50 2.34 -0.89 -33.77
C PRO A 50 0.92 -1.41 -34.08
N THR A 51 -0.10 -0.62 -33.76
CA THR A 51 -1.51 -1.03 -33.88
C THR A 51 -2.44 0.13 -34.25
N LEU A 52 -3.68 -0.23 -34.59
CA LEU A 52 -4.83 0.65 -34.69
C LEU A 52 -5.92 0.09 -33.79
N ILE A 53 -6.80 0.96 -33.29
CA ILE A 53 -7.94 0.54 -32.47
C ILE A 53 -9.20 1.12 -33.10
N GLY A 54 -10.10 0.28 -33.60
CA GLY A 54 -11.26 0.73 -34.36
C GLY A 54 -10.90 1.50 -35.62
N GLY A 55 -9.78 1.15 -36.25
CA GLY A 55 -9.26 1.84 -37.43
C GLY A 55 -8.74 3.27 -37.18
N THR A 56 -8.73 3.75 -35.94
CA THR A 56 -8.20 5.08 -35.60
C THR A 56 -6.75 5.03 -35.11
N ARG A 57 -6.06 6.16 -35.33
CA ARG A 57 -4.67 6.39 -34.94
C ARG A 57 -4.53 6.86 -33.49
N VAL A 58 -5.61 7.26 -32.82
CA VAL A 58 -5.56 7.83 -31.45
C VAL A 58 -5.54 6.74 -30.37
N VAL A 59 -4.63 5.77 -30.50
CA VAL A 59 -4.54 4.57 -29.64
C VAL A 59 -4.59 4.96 -28.16
N GLY A 60 -3.77 5.93 -27.73
CA GLY A 60 -3.69 6.35 -26.34
C GLY A 60 -4.96 6.96 -25.74
N ARG A 61 -5.92 7.41 -26.56
CA ARG A 61 -7.23 7.89 -26.08
C ARG A 61 -8.25 6.76 -25.87
N VAL A 62 -8.07 5.63 -26.55
CA VAL A 62 -9.06 4.54 -26.59
C VAL A 62 -8.55 3.27 -25.92
N THR A 63 -7.35 3.32 -25.33
CA THR A 63 -6.76 2.23 -24.55
C THR A 63 -6.21 2.72 -23.22
N VAL A 64 -6.27 1.86 -22.21
CA VAL A 64 -5.60 2.03 -20.92
C VAL A 64 -5.08 0.67 -20.46
N GLY A 65 -3.93 0.64 -19.81
CA GLY A 65 -3.34 -0.62 -19.38
C GLY A 65 -2.22 -0.43 -18.37
N ASN A 66 -1.76 -1.54 -17.84
CA ASN A 66 -0.65 -1.63 -16.90
C ASN A 66 0.13 -2.94 -17.13
N LYS A 67 0.98 -3.35 -16.18
CA LYS A 67 1.78 -4.58 -16.33
C LYS A 67 0.99 -5.88 -16.43
N ARG A 68 -0.30 -5.89 -16.07
CA ARG A 68 -1.15 -7.08 -15.98
C ARG A 68 -2.24 -7.14 -17.04
N GLY A 69 -2.70 -5.99 -17.55
CA GLY A 69 -3.82 -5.99 -18.46
C GLY A 69 -3.94 -4.76 -19.35
N LEU A 70 -4.74 -4.94 -20.40
CA LEU A 70 -5.08 -3.95 -21.42
C LEU A 70 -6.60 -3.86 -21.60
N LEU A 71 -7.12 -2.65 -21.44
CA LEU A 71 -8.50 -2.32 -21.76
C LEU A 71 -8.54 -1.58 -23.09
N VAL A 72 -9.45 -2.00 -23.96
CA VAL A 72 -9.70 -1.38 -25.27
C VAL A 72 -11.16 -0.96 -25.38
N SER A 73 -11.40 0.19 -25.99
CA SER A 73 -12.74 0.73 -26.23
C SER A 73 -13.59 -0.19 -27.13
N SER A 74 -14.92 -0.04 -27.06
CA SER A 74 -15.90 -0.82 -27.83
C SER A 74 -15.71 -0.72 -29.35
N ILE A 75 -15.05 0.33 -29.83
CA ILE A 75 -14.70 0.51 -31.24
C ILE A 75 -13.66 -0.51 -31.74
N CYS A 76 -12.92 -1.19 -30.85
CA CYS A 76 -11.90 -2.16 -31.23
C CYS A 76 -12.53 -3.36 -31.95
N THR A 77 -12.08 -3.64 -33.17
CA THR A 77 -12.63 -4.73 -34.00
C THR A 77 -12.15 -6.10 -33.51
N ASP A 78 -12.90 -7.16 -33.79
CA ASP A 78 -12.50 -8.53 -33.40
C ASP A 78 -11.22 -9.00 -34.12
N ARG A 79 -10.87 -8.37 -35.25
CA ARG A 79 -9.58 -8.59 -35.92
C ARG A 79 -8.45 -7.95 -35.12
N GLU A 80 -8.55 -6.65 -34.81
CA GLU A 80 -7.55 -5.94 -34.01
C GLU A 80 -7.37 -6.57 -32.63
N LEU A 81 -8.47 -6.99 -31.97
CA LEU A 81 -8.42 -7.66 -30.68
C LEU A 81 -7.63 -8.99 -30.74
N ARG A 82 -7.79 -9.77 -31.81
CA ARG A 82 -7.01 -10.99 -32.04
C ARG A 82 -5.54 -10.68 -32.32
N ASP A 83 -5.27 -9.67 -33.14
CA ASP A 83 -3.91 -9.25 -33.47
C ASP A 83 -3.16 -8.77 -32.21
N LEU A 84 -3.83 -8.03 -31.32
CA LEU A 84 -3.30 -7.62 -30.02
C LEU A 84 -3.00 -8.82 -29.11
N ARG A 85 -3.92 -9.79 -29.00
CA ARG A 85 -3.69 -11.02 -28.21
C ARG A 85 -2.46 -11.79 -28.66
N ASN A 86 -2.20 -11.82 -29.96
CA ASN A 86 -1.04 -12.52 -30.51
C ASN A 86 0.28 -11.75 -30.35
N SER A 87 0.22 -10.44 -30.07
CA SER A 87 1.40 -9.56 -30.03
C SER A 87 1.80 -9.16 -28.60
N LEU A 88 0.86 -9.22 -27.66
CA LEU A 88 1.11 -8.95 -26.25
C LEU A 88 1.72 -10.18 -25.55
N PRO A 89 2.47 -9.97 -24.45
CA PRO A 89 2.89 -11.08 -23.58
C PRO A 89 1.69 -11.90 -23.08
N ASP A 90 1.88 -13.22 -22.90
CA ASP A 90 0.81 -14.18 -22.57
C ASP A 90 0.10 -13.85 -21.26
N GLU A 91 0.82 -13.24 -20.31
CA GLU A 91 0.30 -12.81 -19.02
C GLU A 91 -0.66 -11.60 -19.08
N ILE A 92 -0.70 -10.87 -20.20
CA ILE A 92 -1.51 -9.66 -20.33
C ILE A 92 -2.96 -10.01 -20.62
N GLN A 93 -3.84 -9.75 -19.66
CA GLN A 93 -5.28 -9.87 -19.85
C GLN A 93 -5.80 -8.73 -20.72
N ILE A 94 -6.46 -9.05 -21.83
CA ILE A 94 -7.06 -8.05 -22.72
C ILE A 94 -8.58 -8.14 -22.77
N ARG A 95 -9.23 -7.00 -22.55
CA ARG A 95 -10.70 -6.90 -22.53
C ARG A 95 -11.18 -5.68 -23.33
N ARG A 96 -12.19 -5.91 -24.17
CA ARG A 96 -12.98 -4.84 -24.80
C ARG A 96 -14.10 -4.41 -23.87
N ILE A 97 -14.25 -3.11 -23.64
CA ILE A 97 -15.26 -2.52 -22.75
C ILE A 97 -16.34 -1.85 -23.59
N ASP A 98 -17.61 -2.11 -23.25
CA ASP A 98 -18.75 -1.35 -23.77
C ASP A 98 -19.16 -0.29 -22.74
N GLU A 99 -18.63 0.91 -22.91
CA GLU A 99 -18.81 2.05 -22.01
C GLU A 99 -19.18 3.27 -22.85
N ARG A 100 -20.17 4.04 -22.37
CA ARG A 100 -20.62 5.28 -23.03
C ARG A 100 -19.47 6.28 -23.14
N LEU A 101 -18.63 6.36 -22.11
CA LEU A 101 -17.37 7.12 -22.10
C LEU A 101 -16.26 6.39 -22.88
N SER A 102 -16.46 6.23 -24.18
CA SER A 102 -15.63 5.41 -25.08
C SER A 102 -14.15 5.84 -25.19
N ALA A 103 -13.79 7.06 -24.76
CA ALA A 103 -12.41 7.53 -24.70
C ALA A 103 -11.72 7.09 -23.40
N LEU A 104 -11.54 5.79 -23.23
CA LEU A 104 -11.01 5.18 -22.00
C LEU A 104 -9.72 5.84 -21.50
N GLY A 105 -8.79 6.15 -22.40
CA GLY A 105 -7.49 6.76 -22.03
C GLY A 105 -7.60 8.21 -21.53
N ASN A 106 -8.73 8.88 -21.74
CA ASN A 106 -9.04 10.20 -21.16
C ASN A 106 -9.78 10.06 -19.82
N CYS A 107 -10.56 8.99 -19.67
CA CYS A 107 -11.42 8.78 -18.50
C CYS A 107 -10.75 7.94 -17.40
N ILE A 108 -9.66 7.25 -17.71
CA ILE A 108 -8.96 6.32 -16.82
C ILE A 108 -7.46 6.61 -16.83
N ALA A 109 -6.86 6.65 -15.65
CA ALA A 109 -5.41 6.65 -15.46
C ALA A 109 -5.04 5.55 -14.45
N ALA A 110 -4.03 4.73 -14.74
CA ALA A 110 -3.65 3.63 -13.86
C ALA A 110 -2.14 3.39 -13.88
N ASN A 111 -1.63 2.89 -12.76
CA ASN A 111 -0.32 2.25 -12.67
C ASN A 111 -0.48 0.75 -12.34
N ASP A 112 0.54 0.10 -11.82
CA ASP A 112 0.50 -1.33 -11.49
C ASP A 112 -0.16 -1.62 -10.13
N TYR A 113 -0.70 -0.62 -9.43
CA TYR A 113 -1.23 -0.78 -8.07
C TYR A 113 -2.61 -0.12 -7.87
N VAL A 114 -2.84 1.04 -8.51
CA VAL A 114 -4.03 1.86 -8.36
C VAL A 114 -4.49 2.41 -9.72
N GLY A 115 -5.81 2.47 -9.92
CA GLY A 115 -6.49 3.15 -11.01
C GLY A 115 -7.36 4.30 -10.51
N LEU A 116 -7.44 5.36 -11.31
CA LEU A 116 -8.39 6.46 -11.13
C LEU A 116 -9.34 6.48 -12.34
N ILE A 117 -10.64 6.55 -12.08
CA ILE A 117 -11.69 6.57 -13.10
C ILE A 117 -12.61 7.78 -12.97
N HIS A 118 -13.19 8.15 -14.10
CA HIS A 118 -14.25 9.15 -14.20
C HIS A 118 -15.39 8.89 -13.18
N VAL A 119 -15.87 9.94 -12.53
CA VAL A 119 -16.89 9.84 -11.46
C VAL A 119 -18.21 9.20 -11.91
N ASP A 120 -18.62 9.45 -13.15
CA ASP A 120 -19.83 8.90 -13.76
C ASP A 120 -19.60 7.60 -14.57
N MET A 121 -18.49 6.90 -14.37
CA MET A 121 -18.24 5.62 -15.05
C MET A 121 -19.21 4.54 -14.55
N ASP A 122 -19.66 3.67 -15.46
CA ASP A 122 -20.59 2.61 -15.11
C ASP A 122 -19.92 1.61 -14.15
N ARG A 123 -20.70 1.07 -13.21
CA ARG A 123 -20.18 0.15 -12.19
C ARG A 123 -19.63 -1.15 -12.80
N GLU A 124 -20.26 -1.64 -13.86
CA GLU A 124 -19.76 -2.80 -14.61
C GLU A 124 -18.39 -2.52 -15.22
N THR A 125 -18.20 -1.31 -15.79
CA THR A 125 -16.91 -0.87 -16.32
C THR A 125 -15.85 -0.80 -15.21
N GLU A 126 -16.19 -0.24 -14.04
CA GLU A 126 -15.31 -0.18 -12.88
C GLU A 126 -14.83 -1.57 -12.44
N GLU A 127 -15.74 -2.54 -12.30
CA GLU A 127 -15.41 -3.93 -11.95
C GLU A 127 -14.50 -4.58 -13.01
N ILE A 128 -14.75 -4.34 -14.29
CA ILE A 128 -13.87 -4.81 -15.37
C ILE A 128 -12.48 -4.19 -15.28
N VAL A 129 -12.37 -2.91 -14.92
CA VAL A 129 -11.08 -2.22 -14.78
C VAL A 129 -10.29 -2.84 -13.62
N GLU A 130 -10.94 -3.07 -12.48
CA GLU A 130 -10.31 -3.73 -11.32
C GLU A 130 -9.79 -5.12 -11.68
N ASP A 131 -10.61 -5.94 -12.33
CA ASP A 131 -10.27 -7.34 -12.63
C ASP A 131 -9.16 -7.46 -13.67
N VAL A 132 -9.26 -6.71 -14.78
CA VAL A 132 -8.31 -6.84 -15.90
C VAL A 132 -6.97 -6.21 -15.57
N LEU A 133 -6.97 -5.04 -14.92
CA LEU A 133 -5.73 -4.37 -14.52
C LEU A 133 -5.20 -4.91 -13.18
N GLY A 134 -6.00 -5.65 -12.41
CA GLY A 134 -5.63 -6.16 -11.09
C GLY A 134 -5.28 -5.04 -10.10
N VAL A 135 -5.95 -3.88 -10.19
CA VAL A 135 -5.73 -2.71 -9.34
C VAL A 135 -7.01 -2.35 -8.59
N GLU A 136 -6.89 -1.63 -7.48
CA GLU A 136 -8.04 -0.93 -6.92
C GLU A 136 -8.32 0.34 -7.72
N VAL A 137 -9.59 0.64 -7.90
CA VAL A 137 -10.04 1.76 -8.71
C VAL A 137 -10.79 2.78 -7.85
N PHE A 138 -10.46 4.07 -8.01
CA PHE A 138 -11.13 5.15 -7.32
C PHE A 138 -11.77 6.14 -8.28
N ARG A 139 -13.02 6.49 -8.01
CA ARG A 139 -13.72 7.60 -8.68
C ARG A 139 -13.16 8.92 -8.16
N SER A 140 -12.60 9.73 -9.05
CA SER A 140 -11.95 10.99 -8.64
C SER A 140 -12.08 12.09 -9.69
N SER A 141 -11.56 13.27 -9.37
CA SER A 141 -11.35 14.38 -10.30
C SER A 141 -10.00 15.02 -10.01
N ILE A 142 -9.43 15.72 -10.99
CA ILE A 142 -8.17 16.45 -10.82
C ILE A 142 -8.39 17.92 -11.14
N ALA A 143 -8.21 18.77 -10.13
CA ALA A 143 -8.50 20.20 -10.20
C ALA A 143 -9.94 20.47 -10.70
N GLY A 144 -10.90 19.65 -10.24
CA GLY A 144 -12.30 19.69 -10.66
C GLY A 144 -12.60 19.10 -12.04
N ASN A 145 -11.60 18.52 -12.73
CA ASN A 145 -11.80 17.87 -14.03
C ASN A 145 -11.97 16.36 -13.89
N VAL A 146 -13.02 15.83 -14.51
CA VAL A 146 -13.39 14.41 -14.45
C VAL A 146 -12.68 13.54 -15.50
N LEU A 147 -12.01 14.16 -16.49
CA LEU A 147 -11.19 13.47 -17.50
C LEU A 147 -9.78 13.20 -16.96
N ILE A 148 -9.70 12.33 -15.96
CA ILE A 148 -8.48 12.10 -15.17
C ILE A 148 -7.28 11.73 -16.06
N GLY A 149 -7.48 10.85 -17.04
CA GLY A 149 -6.45 10.44 -17.98
C GLY A 149 -5.93 11.55 -18.89
N SER A 150 -6.71 12.63 -19.09
CA SER A 150 -6.26 13.84 -19.80
C SER A 150 -5.40 14.74 -18.91
N TYR A 151 -5.74 14.83 -17.62
CA TYR A 151 -5.23 15.84 -16.69
C TYR A 151 -4.17 15.31 -15.71
N CYS A 152 -3.82 14.03 -15.79
CA CYS A 152 -2.66 13.49 -15.10
C CYS A 152 -2.00 12.36 -15.87
N ARG A 153 -0.75 12.09 -15.49
CA ARG A 153 -0.06 10.84 -15.76
C ARG A 153 0.75 10.43 -14.55
N PHE A 154 0.69 9.17 -14.19
CA PHE A 154 1.45 8.61 -13.09
C PHE A 154 1.86 7.17 -13.38
N GLN A 155 2.94 6.75 -12.72
CA GLN A 155 3.49 5.39 -12.75
C GLN A 155 3.83 4.97 -11.31
N ASN A 156 4.55 3.87 -11.11
CA ASN A 156 4.72 3.27 -9.78
C ASN A 156 5.59 4.10 -8.81
N ARG A 157 6.32 5.10 -9.31
CA ARG A 157 7.33 5.84 -8.55
C ARG A 157 7.04 7.33 -8.42
N GLY A 158 6.05 7.83 -9.16
CA GLY A 158 5.64 9.25 -9.16
C GLY A 158 4.70 9.61 -10.30
N GLY A 159 4.18 10.83 -10.27
CA GLY A 159 3.24 11.34 -11.27
C GLY A 159 3.16 12.85 -11.35
N LEU A 160 2.59 13.31 -12.47
CA LEU A 160 2.33 14.71 -12.76
C LEU A 160 0.83 14.93 -12.92
N VAL A 161 0.31 15.96 -12.25
CA VAL A 161 -1.09 16.36 -12.28
C VAL A 161 -1.23 17.79 -12.80
N HIS A 162 -2.46 18.16 -13.14
CA HIS A 162 -2.83 19.48 -13.65
C HIS A 162 -2.28 20.64 -12.78
N VAL A 163 -1.88 21.75 -13.42
CA VAL A 163 -1.22 22.89 -12.74
C VAL A 163 -2.08 23.56 -11.66
N LYS A 164 -3.42 23.53 -11.79
CA LYS A 164 -4.35 24.10 -10.80
C LYS A 164 -4.72 23.16 -9.65
N THR A 165 -4.18 21.95 -9.62
CA THR A 165 -4.40 21.01 -8.50
C THR A 165 -3.82 21.64 -7.24
N THR A 166 -4.63 21.76 -6.18
CA THR A 166 -4.19 22.40 -4.94
C THR A 166 -3.15 21.52 -4.23
N THR A 167 -2.33 22.11 -3.36
CA THR A 167 -1.36 21.33 -2.56
C THR A 167 -2.06 20.26 -1.74
N GLU A 168 -3.23 20.58 -1.18
CA GLU A 168 -4.08 19.65 -0.43
C GLU A 168 -4.54 18.46 -1.29
N GLU A 169 -5.05 18.74 -2.50
CA GLU A 169 -5.49 17.69 -3.43
C GLU A 169 -4.30 16.84 -3.93
N ILE A 170 -3.13 17.46 -4.16
CA ILE A 170 -1.88 16.74 -4.49
C ILE A 170 -1.49 15.81 -3.34
N GLU A 171 -1.57 16.27 -2.09
CA GLU A 171 -1.25 15.44 -0.92
C GLU A 171 -2.23 14.28 -0.80
N GLU A 172 -3.55 14.53 -0.90
CA GLU A 172 -4.60 13.51 -0.86
C GLU A 172 -4.41 12.45 -1.96
N LEU A 173 -4.22 12.87 -3.21
CA LEU A 173 -3.94 11.97 -4.33
C LEU A 173 -2.61 11.22 -4.16
N SER A 174 -1.58 11.85 -3.56
CA SER A 174 -0.31 11.17 -3.27
C SER A 174 -0.46 10.10 -2.19
N GLN A 175 -1.34 10.29 -1.19
CA GLN A 175 -1.64 9.23 -0.21
C GLN A 175 -2.44 8.11 -0.87
N LEU A 176 -3.45 8.46 -1.66
CA LEU A 176 -4.28 7.49 -2.36
C LEU A 176 -3.45 6.60 -3.29
N LEU A 177 -2.58 7.20 -4.09
CA LEU A 177 -1.74 6.50 -5.06
C LEU A 177 -0.44 5.92 -4.47
N GLN A 178 -0.10 6.28 -3.23
CA GLN A 178 1.16 5.92 -2.54
C GLN A 178 2.43 6.28 -3.33
N ILE A 179 2.39 7.38 -4.09
CA ILE A 179 3.49 7.89 -4.91
C ILE A 179 3.57 9.41 -4.80
N PRO A 180 4.76 10.02 -4.97
CA PRO A 180 4.87 11.47 -5.00
C PRO A 180 4.23 12.04 -6.27
N LEU A 181 3.39 13.06 -6.11
CA LEU A 181 2.83 13.84 -7.20
C LEU A 181 3.39 15.26 -7.22
N ALA A 182 3.46 15.84 -8.41
CA ALA A 182 3.74 17.25 -8.61
C ALA A 182 2.73 17.84 -9.60
N SER A 183 2.42 19.13 -9.45
CA SER A 183 1.71 19.87 -10.48
C SER A 183 2.71 20.37 -11.53
N GLY A 184 2.28 20.43 -12.79
CA GLY A 184 3.13 20.95 -13.86
C GLY A 184 2.41 21.07 -15.19
N THR A 185 3.21 21.29 -16.22
CA THR A 185 2.75 21.44 -17.61
C THR A 185 3.66 20.67 -18.55
N VAL A 186 3.20 20.48 -19.78
CA VAL A 186 3.95 19.91 -20.89
C VAL A 186 3.81 20.80 -22.13
N ASN A 187 4.61 20.59 -23.16
CA ASN A 187 4.41 21.25 -24.47
C ASN A 187 4.30 22.80 -24.42
N ARG A 188 5.12 23.48 -23.60
CA ARG A 188 5.10 24.95 -23.40
C ARG A 188 3.83 25.44 -22.69
N GLY A 189 3.53 24.84 -21.54
CA GLY A 189 2.45 25.32 -20.67
C GLY A 189 1.10 24.66 -20.91
N SER A 190 1.03 23.58 -21.71
CA SER A 190 -0.18 22.76 -21.81
C SER A 190 -0.44 22.04 -20.49
N ASP A 191 -1.68 22.15 -20.03
CA ASP A 191 -2.20 21.55 -18.82
C ASP A 191 -2.86 20.17 -19.08
N VAL A 192 -2.92 19.74 -20.34
CA VAL A 192 -3.43 18.42 -20.78
C VAL A 192 -2.30 17.39 -20.73
N ILE A 193 -1.89 17.06 -19.50
CA ILE A 193 -0.72 16.22 -19.21
C ILE A 193 -0.75 14.89 -19.96
N GLY A 194 -1.87 14.18 -19.94
CA GLY A 194 -1.97 12.85 -20.54
C GLY A 194 -1.98 12.82 -22.06
N ALA A 195 -2.23 13.96 -22.72
CA ALA A 195 -2.04 14.10 -24.15
C ALA A 195 -0.56 14.31 -24.49
N GLY A 196 0.18 15.08 -23.68
CA GLY A 196 1.56 15.45 -23.98
C GLY A 196 2.64 14.57 -23.36
N LEU A 197 2.29 13.64 -22.46
CA LEU A 197 3.24 12.82 -21.70
C LEU A 197 2.82 11.34 -21.65
N LEU A 198 3.82 10.48 -21.80
CA LEU A 198 3.78 9.05 -21.48
C LEU A 198 4.94 8.75 -20.54
N ALA A 199 4.73 7.86 -19.58
CA ALA A 199 5.79 7.46 -18.66
C ALA A 199 5.57 6.04 -18.16
N ASN A 200 6.67 5.33 -17.98
CA ASN A 200 6.76 4.11 -17.19
C ASN A 200 7.86 4.29 -16.13
N ASP A 201 8.26 3.22 -15.45
CA ASP A 201 9.14 3.33 -14.28
C ASP A 201 10.59 3.77 -14.61
N TRP A 202 10.99 3.73 -15.88
CA TRP A 202 12.37 4.06 -16.32
C TRP A 202 12.46 5.06 -17.47
N ALA A 203 11.41 5.24 -18.25
CA ALA A 203 11.38 6.12 -19.42
C ALA A 203 10.14 7.02 -19.40
N ALA A 204 10.29 8.22 -19.96
CA ALA A 204 9.15 9.08 -20.30
C ALA A 204 9.32 9.65 -21.69
N PHE A 205 8.20 9.83 -22.40
CA PHE A 205 8.13 10.45 -23.71
C PHE A 205 7.22 11.66 -23.61
N CYS A 206 7.73 12.82 -24.00
CA CYS A 206 6.98 14.07 -24.03
C CYS A 206 7.02 14.71 -25.42
N GLY A 207 6.08 15.60 -25.71
CA GLY A 207 6.07 16.27 -27.01
C GLY A 207 7.30 17.15 -27.24
N MET A 208 7.71 17.31 -28.52
CA MET A 208 8.86 18.15 -28.91
C MET A 208 8.83 19.57 -28.36
N ALA A 209 7.63 20.12 -28.16
CA ALA A 209 7.45 21.45 -27.60
C ALA A 209 7.80 21.55 -26.11
N THR A 210 7.86 20.43 -25.36
CA THR A 210 8.10 20.41 -23.91
C THR A 210 9.45 21.06 -23.58
N THR A 211 9.42 22.08 -22.74
CA THR A 211 10.60 22.90 -22.40
C THR A 211 11.59 22.15 -21.51
N ALA A 212 12.82 22.64 -21.41
CA ALA A 212 13.82 22.03 -20.52
C ALA A 212 13.39 22.07 -19.05
N THR A 213 12.70 23.15 -18.62
CA THR A 213 12.16 23.27 -17.27
C THR A 213 11.07 22.24 -16.99
N GLU A 214 10.14 22.03 -17.93
CA GLU A 214 9.11 20.99 -17.82
C GLU A 214 9.73 19.60 -17.76
N ILE A 215 10.75 19.32 -18.60
CA ILE A 215 11.50 18.06 -18.57
C ILE A 215 12.18 17.85 -17.22
N ALA A 216 12.83 18.86 -16.65
CA ALA A 216 13.47 18.73 -15.33
C ALA A 216 12.46 18.36 -14.23
N THR A 217 11.24 18.94 -14.28
CA THR A 217 10.16 18.56 -13.37
C THR A 217 9.71 17.13 -13.58
N ILE A 218 9.50 16.70 -14.84
CA ILE A 218 9.13 15.33 -15.20
C ILE A 218 10.20 14.35 -14.68
N GLU A 219 11.46 14.56 -15.02
CA GLU A 219 12.54 13.65 -14.62
C GLU A 219 12.70 13.55 -13.11
N LYS A 220 12.49 14.66 -12.39
CA LYS A 220 12.53 14.69 -10.93
C LYS A 220 11.37 13.91 -10.31
N VAL A 221 10.12 14.19 -10.71
CA VAL A 221 8.95 13.57 -10.07
C VAL A 221 8.80 12.11 -10.45
N PHE A 222 9.11 11.75 -11.70
CA PHE A 222 9.09 10.36 -12.18
C PHE A 222 10.34 9.56 -11.80
N LYS A 223 11.38 10.21 -11.25
CA LYS A 223 12.65 9.59 -10.81
C LYS A 223 13.43 8.91 -11.95
N LEU A 224 13.50 9.57 -13.12
CA LEU A 224 14.07 9.01 -14.37
C LEU A 224 15.59 9.14 -14.53
N ASN A 225 16.24 9.92 -13.66
CA ASN A 225 17.68 10.26 -13.73
C ASN A 225 18.49 9.72 -12.54
N VAL A 226 17.92 8.80 -11.77
CA VAL A 226 18.71 8.08 -10.77
C VAL A 226 19.59 7.10 -11.55
N PRO A 227 20.93 7.25 -11.55
CA PRO A 227 21.79 6.33 -12.27
C PRO A 227 21.53 4.90 -11.79
N GLU A 228 21.43 3.97 -12.74
CA GLU A 228 21.75 2.56 -12.48
C GLU A 228 23.24 2.52 -12.08
N GLY A 229 23.53 2.80 -10.81
CA GLY A 229 24.89 3.06 -10.35
C GLY A 229 24.97 3.77 -9.01
N GLY A 230 24.39 3.14 -7.99
CA GLY A 230 24.36 3.59 -6.59
C GLY A 230 23.61 2.59 -5.70
N PHE A 231 22.79 1.77 -6.34
CA PHE A 231 22.63 0.38 -5.98
C PHE A 231 23.30 -0.40 -7.11
N THR A 232 24.35 -1.17 -6.79
CA THR A 232 24.44 -2.48 -7.42
C THR A 232 23.03 -3.05 -7.32
N GLU A 233 22.45 -3.56 -8.40
CA GLU A 233 21.44 -4.60 -8.21
C GLU A 233 21.98 -5.49 -7.07
N PRO A 234 21.35 -5.59 -5.86
CA PRO A 234 21.16 -6.96 -5.44
C PRO A 234 20.44 -7.51 -6.65
N ASN A 235 21.05 -8.51 -7.27
CA ASN A 235 20.56 -9.13 -8.48
C ASN A 235 19.01 -9.20 -8.47
N ASN A 236 18.39 -9.66 -9.54
CA ASN A 236 17.46 -10.75 -9.25
C ASN A 236 18.25 -11.79 -8.45
N ILE A 237 18.30 -11.60 -7.12
CA ILE A 237 18.46 -12.59 -6.11
C ILE A 237 17.00 -13.02 -6.03
N PRO A 238 16.54 -14.00 -6.84
CA PRO A 238 15.62 -14.94 -6.22
C PRO A 238 16.32 -15.27 -4.91
N LEU A 239 15.64 -15.07 -3.76
CA LEU A 239 16.06 -15.51 -2.43
C LEU A 239 17.24 -16.45 -2.60
N ASP A 240 18.49 -15.98 -2.40
CA ASP A 240 19.67 -16.66 -2.95
C ASP A 240 19.47 -18.15 -2.70
N PRO A 241 19.31 -19.00 -3.74
CA PRO A 241 19.04 -20.41 -3.52
C PRO A 241 20.19 -21.08 -2.72
N LYS A 242 21.28 -20.35 -2.46
CA LYS A 242 22.40 -20.70 -1.59
C LYS A 242 22.48 -19.95 -0.26
N ALA A 243 21.71 -18.88 -0.01
CA ALA A 243 21.53 -18.38 1.34
C ALA A 243 20.50 -19.29 2.00
N ASN A 244 20.99 -20.22 2.81
CA ASN A 244 20.17 -21.19 3.50
C ASN A 244 19.17 -20.46 4.42
N VAL A 245 17.97 -20.15 3.92
CA VAL A 245 16.89 -19.50 4.67
C VAL A 245 16.64 -20.26 5.96
N ASP A 246 16.74 -21.59 5.92
CA ASP A 246 16.60 -22.44 7.10
C ASP A 246 17.68 -22.14 8.15
N GLU A 247 18.93 -21.96 7.75
CA GLU A 247 20.04 -21.62 8.67
C GLU A 247 19.86 -20.23 9.28
N LEU A 248 19.53 -19.23 8.46
CA LEU A 248 19.32 -17.87 8.96
C LEU A 248 18.08 -17.79 9.86
N PHE A 249 17.00 -18.47 9.48
CA PHE A 249 15.78 -18.55 10.27
C PHE A 249 16.04 -19.17 11.64
N GLU A 250 16.76 -20.29 11.70
CA GLU A 250 17.09 -20.94 12.97
C GLU A 250 18.08 -20.11 13.80
N LYS A 251 19.01 -19.38 13.16
CA LYS A 251 19.87 -18.41 13.85
C LYS A 251 19.04 -17.29 14.49
N ILE A 252 18.15 -16.65 13.72
CA ILE A 252 17.28 -15.57 14.22
C ILE A 252 16.36 -16.10 15.32
N ARG A 253 15.80 -17.30 15.16
CA ARG A 253 14.98 -17.97 16.18
C ARG A 253 15.72 -18.23 17.48
N SER A 254 17.00 -18.58 17.41
CA SER A 254 17.83 -18.70 18.62
C SER A 254 17.93 -17.35 19.32
N ILE A 255 18.25 -16.29 18.57
CA ILE A 255 18.36 -14.93 19.11
C ILE A 255 17.02 -14.47 19.69
N SER A 256 15.89 -14.73 19.02
CA SER A 256 14.57 -14.33 19.50
C SER A 256 14.16 -15.02 20.80
N ARG A 257 14.61 -16.26 21.01
CA ARG A 257 14.40 -16.98 22.28
C ARG A 257 15.29 -16.43 23.38
N ASP A 258 16.54 -16.09 23.07
CA ASP A 258 17.49 -15.52 24.03
C ASP A 258 17.11 -14.09 24.44
N SER A 259 16.64 -13.28 23.48
CA SER A 259 16.16 -11.91 23.73
C SER A 259 14.72 -11.86 24.25
N ASN A 260 13.94 -12.90 24.00
CA ASN A 260 12.49 -12.96 24.19
C ASN A 260 11.72 -11.87 23.40
N VAL A 261 12.25 -11.45 22.25
CA VAL A 261 11.67 -10.43 21.35
C VAL A 261 11.36 -11.07 20.00
N TYR A 262 10.11 -10.95 19.53
CA TYR A 262 9.60 -11.66 18.35
C TYR A 262 9.20 -10.67 17.26
N ILE A 263 10.07 -10.53 16.25
CA ILE A 263 9.93 -9.53 15.18
C ILE A 263 9.57 -10.23 13.87
N GLY A 264 8.65 -9.64 13.12
CA GLY A 264 8.46 -9.91 11.70
C GLY A 264 7.77 -8.75 11.03
N ALA A 265 6.89 -9.02 10.06
CA ALA A 265 6.25 -7.97 9.27
C ALA A 265 4.78 -8.26 9.01
N HIS A 266 4.07 -7.23 8.54
CA HIS A 266 2.76 -7.39 7.93
C HIS A 266 2.95 -7.94 6.51
N ILE A 267 2.57 -9.19 6.31
CA ILE A 267 2.88 -9.96 5.11
C ILE A 267 1.64 -10.27 4.28
N SER A 268 1.86 -10.55 3.00
CA SER A 268 0.77 -10.91 2.11
C SER A 268 0.17 -12.27 2.46
N ALA A 269 -1.16 -12.32 2.57
CA ALA A 269 -1.96 -13.54 2.65
C ALA A 269 -2.67 -13.85 1.32
N ALA A 270 -2.19 -13.30 0.20
CA ALA A 270 -2.78 -13.51 -1.11
C ALA A 270 -2.84 -15.01 -1.45
N GLY A 271 -4.00 -15.47 -1.95
CA GLY A 271 -4.26 -16.88 -2.24
C GLY A 271 -4.56 -17.75 -1.01
N GLY A 272 -4.55 -17.20 0.21
CA GLY A 272 -4.97 -17.89 1.43
C GLY A 272 -4.09 -17.57 2.65
N PRO A 273 -4.64 -17.64 3.88
CA PRO A 273 -3.88 -17.36 5.11
C PRO A 273 -2.65 -18.25 5.29
N GLU A 274 -2.66 -19.47 4.77
CA GLU A 274 -1.53 -20.41 4.78
C GLU A 274 -0.29 -19.89 4.05
N ASN A 275 -0.46 -18.98 3.09
CA ASN A 275 0.66 -18.37 2.38
C ASN A 275 1.38 -17.33 3.23
N ALA A 276 0.68 -16.67 4.17
CA ALA A 276 1.32 -15.78 5.14
C ALA A 276 2.41 -16.54 5.93
N ILE A 277 2.17 -17.78 6.36
CA ILE A 277 3.21 -18.53 7.11
C ILE A 277 4.48 -18.76 6.27
N LYS A 278 4.31 -19.01 4.95
CA LYS A 278 5.45 -19.18 4.03
C LYS A 278 6.20 -17.88 3.82
N ASN A 279 5.47 -16.78 3.67
CA ASN A 279 6.03 -15.45 3.48
C ASN A 279 6.77 -14.97 4.73
N ALA A 280 6.18 -15.14 5.93
CA ALA A 280 6.82 -14.91 7.22
C ALA A 280 8.16 -15.67 7.34
N TYR A 281 8.16 -16.94 6.94
CA TYR A 281 9.34 -17.78 6.95
C TYR A 281 10.44 -17.26 6.02
N ASN A 282 10.07 -16.85 4.80
CA ASN A 282 11.01 -16.35 3.80
C ASN A 282 11.72 -15.05 4.22
N ILE A 283 11.04 -14.19 5.01
CA ILE A 283 11.62 -12.99 5.59
C ILE A 283 12.32 -13.22 6.93
N CYS A 284 12.39 -14.47 7.36
CA CYS A 284 12.92 -14.91 8.64
C CYS A 284 12.19 -14.39 9.90
N GLY A 285 10.93 -13.93 9.75
CA GLY A 285 10.15 -13.35 10.84
C GLY A 285 9.76 -14.38 11.91
N GLN A 286 9.83 -13.99 13.18
CA GLN A 286 9.40 -14.80 14.34
C GLN A 286 8.00 -14.40 14.84
N ALA A 287 7.47 -13.29 14.34
CA ALA A 287 6.08 -12.85 14.45
C ALA A 287 5.58 -12.48 13.04
N PHE A 288 4.27 -12.29 12.85
CA PHE A 288 3.76 -11.69 11.62
C PHE A 288 2.34 -11.14 11.78
N ALA A 289 1.98 -10.19 10.94
CA ALA A 289 0.61 -9.71 10.76
C ALA A 289 0.09 -10.09 9.38
N LEU A 290 -1.23 -10.11 9.24
CA LEU A 290 -1.92 -10.33 7.98
C LEU A 290 -3.31 -9.70 8.00
N PHE A 291 -3.82 -9.37 6.82
CA PHE A 291 -5.25 -9.19 6.65
C PHE A 291 -5.93 -10.55 6.52
N LEU A 292 -7.03 -10.76 7.24
CA LEU A 292 -7.79 -12.03 7.24
C LEU A 292 -8.71 -12.17 6.02
N LYS A 293 -8.93 -11.05 5.32
CA LYS A 293 -9.78 -10.89 4.14
C LYS A 293 -9.38 -9.62 3.39
N ASN A 294 -9.95 -9.42 2.21
CA ASN A 294 -9.74 -8.19 1.45
C ASN A 294 -10.22 -6.97 2.25
N GLN A 295 -9.30 -6.05 2.53
CA GLN A 295 -9.48 -4.88 3.37
C GLN A 295 -10.29 -3.75 2.69
N ARG A 296 -10.66 -3.89 1.42
CA ARG A 296 -11.32 -2.85 0.60
C ARG A 296 -12.80 -3.12 0.35
N ARG A 297 -13.32 -4.28 0.78
CA ARG A 297 -14.68 -4.74 0.49
C ARG A 297 -15.45 -5.12 1.76
N TRP A 298 -16.77 -4.99 1.71
CA TRP A 298 -17.68 -5.35 2.80
C TRP A 298 -18.17 -6.80 2.72
N ASP A 299 -18.19 -7.36 1.51
CA ASP A 299 -18.53 -8.74 1.23
C ASP A 299 -17.31 -9.64 1.36
N PHE A 300 -17.51 -10.82 1.93
CA PHE A 300 -16.45 -11.77 2.17
C PHE A 300 -16.96 -13.19 2.10
N THR A 301 -16.15 -14.06 1.51
CA THR A 301 -16.40 -15.50 1.50
C THR A 301 -15.80 -16.14 2.75
N PRO A 302 -16.42 -17.20 3.29
CA PRO A 302 -15.80 -18.00 4.36
C PRO A 302 -14.41 -18.49 3.96
N ILE A 303 -13.51 -18.65 4.94
CA ILE A 303 -12.20 -19.26 4.69
C ILE A 303 -12.43 -20.72 4.31
N PRO A 304 -11.89 -21.21 3.17
CA PRO A 304 -12.02 -22.62 2.80
C PRO A 304 -11.45 -23.53 3.88
N GLU A 305 -12.13 -24.63 4.21
CA GLU A 305 -11.68 -25.59 5.23
C GLU A 305 -10.26 -26.13 4.95
N GLY A 306 -9.94 -26.34 3.67
CA GLY A 306 -8.60 -26.74 3.23
C GLY A 306 -7.52 -25.73 3.61
N SER A 307 -7.78 -24.43 3.48
CA SER A 307 -6.88 -23.36 3.87
C SER A 307 -6.72 -23.28 5.40
N VAL A 308 -7.81 -23.46 6.16
CA VAL A 308 -7.74 -23.51 7.63
C VAL A 308 -6.85 -24.67 8.10
N LYS A 309 -7.00 -25.85 7.49
CA LYS A 309 -6.18 -27.03 7.79
C LYS A 309 -4.71 -26.78 7.42
N ALA A 310 -4.45 -26.28 6.22
CA ALA A 310 -3.10 -25.97 5.75
C ALA A 310 -2.39 -24.93 6.64
N PHE A 311 -3.12 -23.90 7.08
CA PHE A 311 -2.62 -22.90 8.01
C PHE A 311 -2.17 -23.54 9.33
N LYS A 312 -3.03 -24.33 9.98
CA LYS A 312 -2.71 -25.01 11.25
C LYS A 312 -1.57 -26.00 11.12
N GLU A 313 -1.51 -26.75 10.01
CA GLU A 313 -0.41 -27.69 9.73
C GLU A 313 0.93 -26.96 9.54
N LEU A 314 0.94 -25.84 8.81
CA LEU A 314 2.15 -25.05 8.59
C LEU A 314 2.64 -24.36 9.88
N LEU A 315 1.74 -23.85 10.73
CA LEU A 315 2.13 -23.30 12.04
C LEU A 315 2.87 -24.34 12.86
N LYS A 316 2.31 -25.55 12.95
CA LYS A 316 2.92 -26.67 13.68
C LYS A 316 4.24 -27.09 13.03
N HIS A 317 4.29 -27.24 11.71
CA HIS A 317 5.49 -27.69 11.01
C HIS A 317 6.64 -26.68 11.12
N ARG A 318 6.34 -25.38 11.10
CA ARG A 318 7.33 -24.31 11.20
C ARG A 318 7.57 -23.84 12.63
N ASN A 319 6.89 -24.42 13.63
CA ASN A 319 6.96 -24.04 15.04
C ASN A 319 6.68 -22.53 15.29
N TYR A 320 5.67 -21.99 14.60
CA TYR A 320 5.14 -20.67 14.95
C TYR A 320 4.16 -20.81 16.11
N ASP A 321 4.31 -19.96 17.13
CA ASP A 321 3.34 -19.82 18.19
C ASP A 321 2.25 -18.82 17.73
N PRO A 322 0.96 -19.22 17.71
CA PRO A 322 -0.14 -18.33 17.34
C PRO A 322 -0.18 -17.01 18.11
N LYS A 323 0.38 -16.95 19.33
CA LYS A 323 0.40 -15.72 20.14
C LYS A 323 1.25 -14.59 19.53
N PHE A 324 2.14 -14.90 18.58
CA PHE A 324 2.95 -13.92 17.85
C PHE A 324 2.36 -13.57 16.47
N ILE A 325 1.10 -13.93 16.23
CA ILE A 325 0.37 -13.54 15.03
C ILE A 325 -0.59 -12.43 15.41
N LEU A 326 -0.45 -11.27 14.76
CA LEU A 326 -1.23 -10.06 15.05
C LEU A 326 -1.98 -9.59 13.80
N PRO A 327 -3.10 -10.24 13.42
CA PRO A 327 -3.88 -9.81 12.27
C PRO A 327 -4.37 -8.38 12.41
N HIS A 328 -4.40 -7.66 11.30
CA HIS A 328 -4.80 -6.26 11.27
C HIS A 328 -6.20 -6.10 10.69
N GLY A 329 -7.01 -5.22 11.28
CA GLY A 329 -8.32 -4.87 10.78
C GLY A 329 -8.28 -3.95 9.56
N SER A 330 -9.33 -4.03 8.75
CA SER A 330 -9.49 -3.14 7.59
C SER A 330 -9.63 -1.68 8.02
N PHE A 331 -9.08 -0.76 7.22
CA PHE A 331 -9.27 0.69 7.35
C PHE A 331 -10.75 1.13 7.20
N LEU A 332 -11.63 0.27 6.67
CA LEU A 332 -13.07 0.51 6.60
C LEU A 332 -13.76 0.40 7.98
N ILE A 333 -13.13 -0.26 8.95
CA ILE A 333 -13.70 -0.46 10.28
C ILE A 333 -13.61 0.85 11.06
N ASN A 334 -14.76 1.52 11.18
CA ASN A 334 -14.93 2.64 12.11
C ASN A 334 -16.15 2.38 13.01
N MET A 335 -15.95 1.60 14.08
CA MET A 335 -16.98 1.34 15.10
C MET A 335 -17.27 2.56 15.98
N ALA A 336 -16.39 3.56 15.95
CA ALA A 336 -16.56 4.85 16.62
C ALA A 336 -17.46 5.83 15.83
N ASN A 337 -17.85 5.49 14.59
CA ASN A 337 -18.64 6.37 13.73
C ASN A 337 -20.00 6.71 14.37
N PRO A 338 -20.43 7.98 14.42
CA PRO A 338 -21.73 8.36 14.98
C PRO A 338 -22.92 7.89 14.12
N ASP A 339 -22.73 7.71 12.81
CA ASP A 339 -23.75 7.14 11.92
C ASP A 339 -24.00 5.66 12.27
N ALA A 340 -25.24 5.37 12.68
CA ALA A 340 -25.61 4.03 13.16
C ALA A 340 -25.50 2.95 12.08
N GLU A 341 -25.77 3.27 10.81
CA GLU A 341 -25.71 2.28 9.73
C GLU A 341 -24.27 2.00 9.32
N LYS A 342 -23.42 3.03 9.24
CA LYS A 342 -21.98 2.85 9.03
C LYS A 342 -21.34 2.05 10.16
N ARG A 343 -21.69 2.38 11.41
CA ARG A 343 -21.24 1.66 12.60
C ARG A 343 -21.70 0.20 12.59
N ARG A 344 -22.94 -0.08 12.19
CA ARG A 344 -23.46 -1.45 12.06
C ARG A 344 -22.68 -2.26 11.02
N LYS A 345 -22.34 -1.67 9.87
CA LYS A 345 -21.51 -2.32 8.84
C LYS A 345 -20.07 -2.58 9.34
N ALA A 346 -19.46 -1.59 9.98
CA ALA A 346 -18.15 -1.73 10.60
C ALA A 346 -18.13 -2.85 11.65
N TYR A 347 -19.15 -2.92 12.51
CA TYR A 347 -19.30 -3.97 13.51
C TYR A 347 -19.43 -5.36 12.89
N ALA A 348 -20.24 -5.52 11.85
CA ALA A 348 -20.38 -6.81 11.17
C ALA A 348 -19.06 -7.30 10.56
N ASN A 349 -18.29 -6.38 9.96
CA ASN A 349 -16.98 -6.70 9.39
C ASN A 349 -15.97 -7.06 10.49
N PHE A 350 -15.93 -6.29 11.59
CA PHE A 350 -15.11 -6.54 12.76
C PHE A 350 -15.40 -7.89 13.42
N LEU A 351 -16.68 -8.22 13.62
CA LEU A 351 -17.09 -9.49 14.22
C LEU A 351 -16.64 -10.69 13.37
N ASP A 352 -16.80 -10.59 12.04
CA ASP A 352 -16.32 -11.64 11.13
C ASP A 352 -14.80 -11.81 11.20
N ASP A 353 -14.03 -10.72 11.35
CA ASP A 353 -12.57 -10.84 11.55
C ASP A 353 -12.22 -11.59 12.84
N LEU A 354 -12.91 -11.29 13.96
CA LEU A 354 -12.70 -12.04 15.19
C LEU A 354 -13.04 -13.53 15.01
N GLN A 355 -14.14 -13.86 14.33
CA GLN A 355 -14.52 -15.25 14.05
C GLN A 355 -13.51 -15.96 13.14
N ARG A 356 -12.88 -15.25 12.20
CA ARG A 356 -11.77 -15.77 11.39
C ARG A 356 -10.53 -16.04 12.23
N CYS A 357 -10.18 -15.15 13.16
CA CYS A 357 -9.13 -15.40 14.14
C CYS A 357 -9.42 -16.69 14.94
N GLU A 358 -10.64 -16.88 15.45
CA GLU A 358 -11.03 -18.11 16.16
C GLU A 358 -10.91 -19.36 15.29
N THR A 359 -11.36 -19.26 14.04
CA THR A 359 -11.29 -20.34 13.06
C THR A 359 -9.84 -20.78 12.80
N LEU A 360 -8.95 -19.81 12.64
CA LEU A 360 -7.51 -20.03 12.42
C LEU A 360 -6.75 -20.38 13.72
N GLY A 361 -7.34 -20.13 14.88
CA GLY A 361 -6.70 -20.32 16.19
C GLY A 361 -5.74 -19.19 16.58
N ILE A 362 -5.96 -17.99 16.05
CA ILE A 362 -5.17 -16.80 16.35
C ILE A 362 -5.80 -16.07 17.55
N PRO A 363 -5.04 -15.80 18.63
CA PRO A 363 -5.61 -15.25 19.86
C PRO A 363 -5.64 -13.72 19.91
N LEU A 364 -5.07 -13.01 18.92
CA LEU A 364 -5.00 -11.55 18.88
C LEU A 364 -5.70 -10.99 17.64
N TYR A 365 -6.17 -9.75 17.73
CA TYR A 365 -6.67 -8.99 16.59
C TYR A 365 -6.46 -7.49 16.81
N ASN A 366 -5.68 -6.85 15.95
CA ASN A 366 -5.33 -5.43 16.02
C ASN A 366 -6.22 -4.57 15.13
N PHE A 367 -6.61 -3.39 15.61
CA PHE A 367 -7.28 -2.38 14.79
C PHE A 367 -7.14 -0.97 15.39
N HIS A 368 -7.33 0.04 14.55
CA HIS A 368 -7.42 1.43 15.03
C HIS A 368 -8.78 1.70 15.70
N PRO A 369 -8.83 2.48 16.80
CA PRO A 369 -10.07 2.86 17.47
C PRO A 369 -11.12 3.54 16.57
N GLY A 370 -10.68 4.21 15.50
CA GLY A 370 -11.53 4.84 14.50
C GLY A 370 -11.54 6.36 14.60
N SER A 371 -12.64 6.99 14.16
CA SER A 371 -12.73 8.44 14.04
C SER A 371 -14.15 8.96 14.30
N THR A 372 -14.23 10.15 14.92
CA THR A 372 -15.50 10.88 15.09
C THR A 372 -16.06 11.42 13.77
N VAL A 373 -15.27 11.36 12.68
CA VAL A 373 -15.53 11.95 11.36
C VAL A 373 -15.95 13.43 11.40
N GLY A 374 -15.66 14.12 12.50
CA GLY A 374 -16.05 15.51 12.73
C GLY A 374 -17.54 15.72 12.99
N GLN A 375 -18.30 14.65 13.24
CA GLN A 375 -19.76 14.69 13.37
C GLN A 375 -20.26 14.57 14.81
N CYS A 376 -19.40 14.22 15.77
CA CYS A 376 -19.72 14.25 17.20
C CYS A 376 -18.47 14.52 18.05
N ASP A 377 -18.66 14.71 19.35
CA ASP A 377 -17.55 14.76 20.31
C ASP A 377 -16.87 13.39 20.48
N LYS A 378 -15.65 13.42 21.01
CA LYS A 378 -14.83 12.22 21.19
C LYS A 378 -15.44 11.24 22.21
N ALA A 379 -16.04 11.73 23.29
CA ALA A 379 -16.61 10.88 24.33
C ALA A 379 -17.77 10.03 23.80
N THR A 380 -18.60 10.60 22.92
CA THR A 380 -19.70 9.89 22.24
C THR A 380 -19.16 8.77 21.34
N SER A 381 -18.13 9.06 20.54
CA SER A 381 -17.49 8.05 19.69
C SER A 381 -16.79 6.93 20.49
N ILE A 382 -16.10 7.28 21.57
CA ILE A 382 -15.48 6.32 22.50
C ILE A 382 -16.54 5.37 23.09
N LYS A 383 -17.69 5.92 23.50
CA LYS A 383 -18.81 5.11 24.01
C LYS A 383 -19.34 4.14 22.95
N HIS A 384 -19.54 4.60 21.72
CA HIS A 384 -19.99 3.74 20.62
C HIS A 384 -19.00 2.60 20.32
N LEU A 385 -17.70 2.91 20.32
CA LEU A 385 -16.65 1.92 20.14
C LEU A 385 -16.69 0.88 21.27
N ALA A 386 -16.73 1.33 22.53
CA ALA A 386 -16.76 0.45 23.69
C ALA A 386 -18.00 -0.46 23.71
N GLU A 387 -19.17 0.07 23.34
CA GLU A 387 -20.41 -0.73 23.18
C GLU A 387 -20.23 -1.83 22.13
N CYS A 388 -19.62 -1.52 20.99
CA CYS A 388 -19.34 -2.51 19.94
C CYS A 388 -18.34 -3.57 20.41
N ILE A 389 -17.25 -3.17 21.08
CA ILE A 389 -16.25 -4.11 21.62
C ILE A 389 -16.89 -5.03 22.67
N ASN A 390 -17.63 -4.49 23.63
CA ASN A 390 -18.33 -5.29 24.65
C ASN A 390 -19.30 -6.30 24.01
N LYS A 391 -20.00 -5.90 22.95
CA LYS A 391 -20.87 -6.79 22.20
C LYS A 391 -20.09 -7.89 21.49
N ALA A 392 -18.99 -7.56 20.80
CA ALA A 392 -18.14 -8.53 20.13
C ALA A 392 -17.48 -9.53 21.10
N ILE A 393 -17.07 -9.09 22.29
CA ILE A 393 -16.56 -9.97 23.35
C ILE A 393 -17.64 -10.98 23.79
N LYS A 394 -18.91 -10.58 23.86
CA LYS A 394 -20.02 -11.50 24.19
C LYS A 394 -20.32 -12.50 23.07
N GLU A 395 -20.01 -12.13 21.82
CA GLU A 395 -20.26 -12.94 20.62
C GLU A 395 -19.05 -13.78 20.18
N THR A 396 -17.93 -13.71 20.91
CA THR A 396 -16.69 -14.44 20.63
C THR A 396 -16.07 -14.98 21.92
N SER A 397 -15.22 -16.01 21.84
CA SER A 397 -14.76 -16.79 22.99
C SER A 397 -13.31 -16.56 23.38
N VAL A 398 -12.39 -16.31 22.43
CA VAL A 398 -10.95 -16.36 22.73
C VAL A 398 -10.11 -15.14 22.32
N VAL A 399 -10.49 -14.39 21.29
CA VAL A 399 -9.61 -13.38 20.65
C VAL A 399 -9.47 -12.10 21.49
N ARG A 400 -8.27 -11.78 21.95
CA ARG A 400 -7.98 -10.48 22.59
C ARG A 400 -7.97 -9.37 21.53
N ILE A 401 -8.77 -8.34 21.76
CA ILE A 401 -8.93 -7.18 20.87
C ILE A 401 -7.87 -6.14 21.23
N ILE A 402 -7.02 -5.79 20.28
CA ILE A 402 -5.86 -4.93 20.47
C ILE A 402 -6.14 -3.56 19.84
N LEU A 403 -6.15 -2.52 20.67
CA LEU A 403 -6.37 -1.13 20.26
C LEU A 403 -5.01 -0.51 19.90
N GLU A 404 -4.85 -0.08 18.65
CA GLU A 404 -3.64 0.60 18.24
C GLU A 404 -3.71 2.11 18.49
N ASN A 405 -2.61 2.74 18.92
CA ASN A 405 -2.54 4.21 18.91
C ASN A 405 -2.51 4.75 17.47
N ALA A 406 -2.96 5.99 17.28
CA ALA A 406 -3.06 6.62 15.97
C ALA A 406 -2.19 7.88 15.86
N ALA A 407 -1.76 8.25 14.65
CA ALA A 407 -0.90 9.42 14.41
C ALA A 407 -1.52 10.78 14.82
N GLY A 408 -2.84 10.88 14.94
CA GLY A 408 -3.53 12.12 15.35
C GLY A 408 -4.08 12.99 14.23
N GLN A 409 -4.24 12.45 13.02
CA GLN A 409 -4.79 13.18 11.89
C GLN A 409 -6.27 13.55 12.10
N LYS A 410 -6.63 14.83 11.91
CA LYS A 410 -8.03 15.31 11.87
C LYS A 410 -8.85 14.85 13.10
N ASN A 411 -9.74 13.89 12.90
CA ASN A 411 -10.79 13.48 13.84
C ASN A 411 -10.55 12.05 14.39
N VAL A 412 -9.33 11.52 14.31
CA VAL A 412 -9.01 10.17 14.79
C VAL A 412 -9.02 10.09 16.31
N ILE A 413 -9.30 8.89 16.81
CA ILE A 413 -9.31 8.56 18.24
C ILE A 413 -8.12 7.65 18.52
N GLY A 414 -7.46 7.83 19.66
CA GLY A 414 -6.33 6.98 20.05
C GLY A 414 -4.96 7.61 19.78
N SER A 415 -4.90 8.89 19.43
CA SER A 415 -3.61 9.61 19.34
C SER A 415 -3.07 10.05 20.69
N LYS A 416 -3.90 10.01 21.74
CA LYS A 416 -3.49 10.21 23.13
C LYS A 416 -3.74 8.94 23.92
N PHE A 417 -2.85 8.61 24.87
CA PHE A 417 -3.05 7.47 25.75
C PHE A 417 -4.34 7.56 26.58
N GLU A 418 -4.80 8.77 26.91
CA GLU A 418 -6.08 8.98 27.60
C GLU A 418 -7.27 8.50 26.76
N ASP A 419 -7.23 8.64 25.43
CA ASP A 419 -8.31 8.14 24.58
C ASP A 419 -8.41 6.61 24.70
N LEU A 420 -7.27 5.91 24.69
CA LEU A 420 -7.20 4.45 24.83
C LEU A 420 -7.63 4.00 26.23
N ARG A 421 -7.18 4.71 27.28
CA ARG A 421 -7.64 4.49 28.66
C ARG A 421 -9.16 4.60 28.75
N ASP A 422 -9.74 5.69 28.22
CA ASP A 422 -11.17 5.96 28.31
C ASP A 422 -12.00 4.88 27.59
N ILE A 423 -11.48 4.33 26.49
CA ILE A 423 -12.09 3.16 25.83
C ILE A 423 -12.03 1.94 26.76
N ILE A 424 -10.85 1.60 27.27
CA ILE A 424 -10.62 0.42 28.14
C ILE A 424 -11.45 0.47 29.42
N GLU A 425 -11.62 1.65 30.02
CA GLU A 425 -12.43 1.83 31.23
C GLU A 425 -13.88 1.39 31.03
N LEU A 426 -14.44 1.65 29.85
CA LEU A 426 -15.79 1.27 29.45
C LEU A 426 -15.95 -0.20 29.02
N ILE A 427 -14.86 -0.95 28.88
CA ILE A 427 -14.93 -2.38 28.55
C ILE A 427 -15.23 -3.21 29.80
N GLU A 428 -16.22 -4.09 29.70
CA GLU A 428 -16.67 -4.98 30.77
C GLU A 428 -15.60 -6.04 31.09
N ASP A 429 -15.18 -6.82 30.09
CA ASP A 429 -14.12 -7.82 30.22
C ASP A 429 -12.77 -7.27 29.73
N LYS A 430 -12.05 -6.62 30.65
CA LYS A 430 -10.73 -6.02 30.39
C LYS A 430 -9.64 -7.04 30.06
N SER A 431 -9.84 -8.33 30.36
CA SER A 431 -8.86 -9.38 30.03
C SER A 431 -8.80 -9.66 28.52
N ARG A 432 -9.88 -9.34 27.80
CA ARG A 432 -10.01 -9.50 26.34
C ARG A 432 -9.61 -8.26 25.55
N VAL A 433 -8.92 -7.29 26.18
CA VAL A 433 -8.46 -6.07 25.51
C VAL A 433 -6.97 -5.84 25.76
N GLY A 434 -6.27 -5.27 24.79
CA GLY A 434 -4.89 -4.84 24.89
C GLY A 434 -4.62 -3.61 24.01
N VAL A 435 -3.36 -3.20 23.96
CA VAL A 435 -2.90 -2.05 23.18
C VAL A 435 -1.69 -2.46 22.33
N CYS A 436 -1.69 -2.02 21.08
CA CYS A 436 -0.54 -2.05 20.20
C CYS A 436 0.05 -0.64 20.14
N LEU A 437 1.38 -0.55 20.30
CA LEU A 437 2.10 0.72 20.12
C LEU A 437 2.74 0.76 18.73
N ASP A 438 2.24 1.63 17.87
CA ASP A 438 2.90 1.98 16.61
C ASP A 438 3.89 3.14 16.84
N THR A 439 5.16 2.93 16.49
CA THR A 439 6.24 3.91 16.69
C THR A 439 6.13 5.13 15.79
N CYS A 440 5.67 4.98 14.55
CA CYS A 440 5.40 6.11 13.65
C CYS A 440 4.24 6.95 14.18
N HIS A 441 3.17 6.30 14.65
CA HIS A 441 2.00 6.96 15.21
C HIS A 441 2.32 7.70 16.51
N LEU A 442 3.10 7.10 17.42
CA LEU A 442 3.57 7.76 18.63
C LEU A 442 4.31 9.06 18.27
N PHE A 443 5.27 8.97 17.35
CA PHE A 443 6.07 10.10 16.93
C PHE A 443 5.22 11.18 16.22
N ALA A 444 4.36 10.79 15.30
CA ALA A 444 3.45 11.70 14.61
C ALA A 444 2.44 12.37 15.57
N ALA A 445 2.04 11.70 16.65
CA ALA A 445 1.16 12.24 17.68
C ALA A 445 1.88 13.16 18.70
N GLY A 446 3.21 13.21 18.66
CA GLY A 446 4.02 14.11 19.50
C GLY A 446 4.76 13.43 20.66
N TYR A 447 4.74 12.10 20.76
CA TYR A 447 5.56 11.36 21.70
C TYR A 447 6.97 11.20 21.12
N ASP A 448 7.96 11.89 21.69
CA ASP A 448 9.33 11.76 21.23
C ASP A 448 9.94 10.44 21.73
N ILE A 449 10.33 9.57 20.81
CA ILE A 449 10.94 8.26 21.11
C ILE A 449 12.32 8.13 20.45
N ARG A 450 12.93 9.25 20.05
CA ARG A 450 14.20 9.28 19.30
C ARG A 450 15.41 8.93 20.12
N THR A 451 15.37 9.08 21.44
CA THR A 451 16.45 8.67 22.35
C THR A 451 15.92 7.69 23.38
N SER A 452 16.82 6.90 23.98
CA SER A 452 16.41 5.94 25.03
C SER A 452 15.75 6.63 26.23
N GLU A 453 16.22 7.82 26.62
CA GLU A 453 15.62 8.60 27.72
C GLU A 453 14.20 9.06 27.41
N GLN A 454 13.98 9.57 26.19
CA GLN A 454 12.65 10.04 25.80
C GLN A 454 11.68 8.87 25.63
N PHE A 455 12.14 7.75 25.06
CA PHE A 455 11.31 6.55 24.96
C PHE A 455 10.96 6.00 26.35
N GLU A 456 11.90 5.97 27.30
CA GLU A 456 11.63 5.60 28.69
C GLU A 456 10.52 6.47 29.29
N ASN A 457 10.56 7.78 29.09
CA ASN A 457 9.51 8.69 29.57
C ASN A 457 8.13 8.36 28.96
N VAL A 458 8.07 8.09 27.65
CA VAL A 458 6.83 7.66 26.97
C VAL A 458 6.31 6.35 27.55
N MET A 459 7.19 5.38 27.85
CA MET A 459 6.80 4.12 28.47
C MET A 459 6.33 4.29 29.93
N GLN A 460 6.91 5.22 30.69
CA GLN A 460 6.42 5.57 32.03
C GLN A 460 5.04 6.22 31.96
N ASP A 461 4.79 7.09 30.99
CA ASP A 461 3.47 7.68 30.76
C ASP A 461 2.45 6.61 30.35
N PHE A 462 2.81 5.70 29.44
CA PHE A 462 1.98 4.55 29.07
C PHE A 462 1.63 3.70 30.29
N LYS A 463 2.63 3.35 31.12
CA LYS A 463 2.46 2.58 32.35
C LYS A 463 1.54 3.28 33.35
N LYS A 464 1.62 4.61 33.46
CA LYS A 464 0.82 5.40 34.38
C LYS A 464 -0.63 5.58 33.91
N ILE A 465 -0.85 5.79 32.61
CA ILE A 465 -2.16 6.15 32.04
C ILE A 465 -2.96 4.90 31.67
N ILE A 466 -2.33 3.93 31.02
CA ILE A 466 -2.98 2.70 30.52
C ILE A 466 -2.62 1.51 31.42
N GLY A 467 -1.32 1.32 31.67
CA GLY A 467 -0.80 0.18 32.44
C GLY A 467 -0.12 -0.86 31.54
N MET A 468 1.08 -1.30 31.94
CA MET A 468 1.93 -2.18 31.12
C MET A 468 1.30 -3.53 30.75
N HIS A 469 0.37 -4.06 31.57
CA HIS A 469 -0.30 -5.34 31.31
C HIS A 469 -1.25 -5.29 30.08
N TYR A 470 -1.61 -4.09 29.61
CA TYR A 470 -2.35 -3.95 28.37
C TYR A 470 -1.47 -3.99 27.12
N LEU A 471 -0.16 -3.71 27.23
CA LEU A 471 0.73 -3.78 26.06
C LEU A 471 0.76 -5.22 25.54
N ALA A 472 0.40 -5.38 24.27
CA ALA A 472 0.18 -6.69 23.66
C ALA A 472 0.84 -6.84 22.28
N GLY A 473 1.39 -5.76 21.73
CA GLY A 473 2.10 -5.76 20.46
C GLY A 473 2.73 -4.40 20.15
N VAL A 474 3.57 -4.38 19.14
CA VAL A 474 4.20 -3.16 18.60
C VAL A 474 4.13 -3.20 17.09
N HIS A 475 3.76 -2.10 16.47
CA HIS A 475 4.08 -1.86 15.06
C HIS A 475 5.34 -1.01 14.99
N LEU A 476 6.35 -1.55 14.33
CA LEU A 476 7.68 -0.99 14.27
C LEU A 476 7.90 -0.32 12.91
N ASN A 477 7.66 0.98 12.90
CA ASN A 477 7.72 1.83 11.72
C ASN A 477 8.62 3.04 12.00
N ASP A 478 9.54 3.36 11.08
CA ASP A 478 10.14 4.69 11.07
C ASP A 478 9.11 5.70 10.56
N CYS A 479 9.34 6.99 10.79
CA CYS A 479 8.40 8.04 10.45
C CYS A 479 9.00 9.02 9.45
N LYS A 480 8.39 9.10 8.26
CA LYS A 480 8.74 10.10 7.25
C LYS A 480 8.33 11.51 7.66
N SER A 481 7.28 11.62 8.45
CA SER A 481 6.78 12.90 8.97
C SER A 481 7.62 13.40 10.14
N VAL A 482 7.49 14.68 10.46
CA VAL A 482 8.15 15.27 11.65
C VAL A 482 7.34 15.01 12.93
N LEU A 483 7.99 15.13 14.09
CA LEU A 483 7.39 14.97 15.42
C LEU A 483 6.14 15.84 15.56
N GLY A 484 5.03 15.26 16.00
CA GLY A 484 3.79 15.99 16.26
C GLY A 484 3.06 16.49 15.00
N SER A 485 3.40 15.97 13.82
CA SER A 485 2.77 16.36 12.55
C SER A 485 1.30 15.93 12.41
N GLY A 486 0.86 14.92 13.15
CA GLY A 486 -0.44 14.29 12.95
C GLY A 486 -0.53 13.41 11.70
N LEU A 487 0.56 13.22 10.95
CA LEU A 487 0.57 12.56 9.65
C LEU A 487 1.16 11.14 9.75
N ASP A 488 0.31 10.15 9.53
CA ASP A 488 0.70 8.75 9.39
C ASP A 488 1.44 8.53 8.05
N ARG A 489 2.77 8.43 8.13
CA ARG A 489 3.66 8.18 6.99
C ARG A 489 4.82 7.30 7.43
N HIS A 490 4.62 6.00 7.27
CA HIS A 490 5.66 5.01 7.56
C HIS A 490 6.87 5.20 6.64
N GLU A 491 8.02 4.82 7.15
CA GLU A 491 9.29 4.82 6.43
C GLU A 491 10.11 3.60 6.83
N ASN A 492 11.03 3.16 5.97
CA ASN A 492 11.93 2.06 6.29
C ASN A 492 12.85 2.43 7.46
N LEU A 493 13.26 1.42 8.24
CA LEU A 493 14.03 1.64 9.48
C LEU A 493 15.34 2.40 9.22
N GLY A 494 15.51 3.53 9.90
CA GLY A 494 16.68 4.40 9.78
C GLY A 494 16.66 5.31 8.55
N LYS A 495 15.54 5.40 7.84
CA LYS A 495 15.34 6.30 6.69
C LYS A 495 14.41 7.47 7.00
N GLY A 496 13.74 7.47 8.15
CA GLY A 496 12.86 8.53 8.60
C GLY A 496 13.50 9.43 9.67
N HIS A 497 12.66 9.98 10.54
CA HIS A 497 13.03 10.89 11.62
C HIS A 497 13.25 10.19 12.97
N LEU A 498 12.95 8.89 13.09
CA LEU A 498 13.38 8.10 14.25
C LEU A 498 14.88 7.82 14.16
N THR A 499 15.47 7.37 15.26
CA THR A 499 16.92 7.13 15.30
C THR A 499 17.21 5.66 15.60
N ARG A 500 18.47 5.27 15.39
CA ARG A 500 18.96 3.95 15.81
C ARG A 500 18.71 3.67 17.29
N GLU A 501 18.70 4.67 18.17
CA GLU A 501 18.43 4.47 19.59
C GLU A 501 16.99 4.00 19.84
N THR A 502 16.01 4.43 19.05
CA THR A 502 14.63 3.93 19.13
C THR A 502 14.60 2.41 18.91
N PHE A 503 15.30 1.94 17.87
CA PHE A 503 15.35 0.52 17.51
C PHE A 503 16.18 -0.30 18.51
N ASP A 504 17.29 0.26 19.00
CA ASP A 504 18.12 -0.33 20.06
C ASP A 504 17.33 -0.51 21.36
N PHE A 505 16.52 0.49 21.74
CA PHE A 505 15.65 0.46 22.91
C PHE A 505 14.56 -0.61 22.78
N ILE A 506 13.93 -0.74 21.61
CA ILE A 506 12.92 -1.79 21.39
C ILE A 506 13.54 -3.18 21.52
N MET A 507 14.71 -3.41 20.92
CA MET A 507 15.34 -4.72 20.91
C MET A 507 15.91 -5.13 22.28
N ASN A 508 16.33 -4.17 23.11
CA ASN A 508 17.10 -4.44 24.33
C ASN A 508 16.42 -3.97 25.63
N SER A 509 15.24 -3.36 25.58
CA SER A 509 14.48 -3.02 26.79
C SER A 509 13.65 -4.21 27.28
N GLY A 510 13.35 -4.22 28.58
CA GLY A 510 12.45 -5.23 29.18
C GLY A 510 10.96 -5.02 28.87
N TYR A 511 10.59 -4.01 28.08
CA TYR A 511 9.19 -3.65 27.84
C TYR A 511 8.51 -4.49 26.75
N PHE A 512 9.26 -4.88 25.72
CA PHE A 512 8.71 -5.48 24.49
C PHE A 512 9.00 -6.98 24.38
N VAL A 513 8.94 -7.66 25.52
CA VAL A 513 9.21 -9.10 25.64
C VAL A 513 7.92 -9.92 25.51
N ASP A 514 8.03 -11.11 24.92
CA ASP A 514 6.93 -12.08 24.76
C ASP A 514 5.68 -11.54 24.04
N MET A 515 5.87 -10.68 23.03
CA MET A 515 4.78 -10.10 22.22
C MET A 515 5.18 -9.98 20.75
N PRO A 516 4.21 -9.91 19.81
CA PRO A 516 4.49 -9.64 18.40
C PRO A 516 4.96 -8.20 18.19
N ILE A 517 6.07 -8.05 17.47
CA ILE A 517 6.56 -6.79 16.92
C ILE A 517 6.53 -6.89 15.39
N ILE A 518 5.75 -6.02 14.75
CA ILE A 518 5.39 -6.14 13.33
C ILE A 518 5.89 -4.92 12.57
N LEU A 519 6.74 -5.13 11.57
CA LEU A 519 7.12 -4.11 10.58
C LEU A 519 5.96 -3.87 9.61
N GLU A 520 5.61 -2.60 9.38
CA GLU A 520 4.66 -2.15 8.34
C GLU A 520 5.32 -1.10 7.45
N THR A 521 6.63 -1.22 7.30
CA THR A 521 7.45 -0.31 6.50
C THR A 521 7.11 -0.46 5.02
N PRO A 522 7.32 0.60 4.21
CA PRO A 522 7.01 0.55 2.78
C PRO A 522 7.86 -0.50 2.05
N ASP A 523 7.21 -1.41 1.32
CA ASP A 523 7.86 -2.33 0.38
C ASP A 523 7.59 -1.90 -1.06
N ILE A 524 8.44 -0.99 -1.57
CA ILE A 524 8.32 -0.41 -2.91
C ILE A 524 8.42 -1.48 -4.02
N HIS A 525 9.09 -2.60 -3.75
CA HIS A 525 9.29 -3.67 -4.72
C HIS A 525 8.21 -4.75 -4.65
N GLY A 526 7.42 -4.79 -3.57
CA GLY A 526 6.34 -5.75 -3.36
C GLY A 526 6.81 -7.21 -3.34
N ASN A 527 8.07 -7.43 -2.96
CA ASN A 527 8.71 -8.74 -2.95
C ASN A 527 9.20 -9.15 -1.56
N GLU A 528 8.82 -8.39 -0.52
CA GLU A 528 9.06 -8.64 0.91
C GLU A 528 10.56 -8.66 1.30
N THR A 529 11.47 -8.34 0.37
CA THR A 529 12.93 -8.37 0.61
C THR A 529 13.35 -7.34 1.65
N VAL A 530 12.67 -6.18 1.68
CA VAL A 530 12.96 -5.12 2.66
C VAL A 530 12.68 -5.60 4.09
N TYR A 531 11.60 -6.36 4.29
CA TYR A 531 11.25 -6.91 5.60
C TYR A 531 12.31 -7.89 6.09
N ARG A 532 12.85 -8.74 5.22
CA ARG A 532 13.95 -9.62 5.61
C ARG A 532 15.17 -8.83 6.13
N GLN A 533 15.56 -7.79 5.40
CA GLN A 533 16.69 -6.94 5.79
C GLN A 533 16.45 -6.22 7.11
N GLU A 534 15.23 -5.74 7.34
CA GLU A 534 14.86 -5.04 8.56
C GLU A 534 14.73 -5.99 9.77
N VAL A 535 14.21 -7.20 9.57
CA VAL A 535 14.23 -8.26 10.60
C VAL A 535 15.68 -8.61 10.97
N GLU A 536 16.54 -8.86 9.98
CA GLU A 536 17.97 -9.11 10.22
C GLU A 536 18.65 -7.95 10.94
N TYR A 537 18.37 -6.71 10.52
CA TYR A 537 18.88 -5.50 11.16
C TYR A 537 18.46 -5.42 12.63
N MET A 538 17.18 -5.60 12.94
CA MET A 538 16.71 -5.54 14.33
C MET A 538 17.39 -6.59 15.21
N TYR A 539 17.46 -7.84 14.77
CA TYR A 539 18.14 -8.89 15.54
C TYR A 539 19.66 -8.66 15.65
N SER A 540 20.28 -7.92 14.72
CA SER A 540 21.68 -7.49 14.84
C SER A 540 21.93 -6.46 15.94
N LEU A 541 20.88 -5.77 16.42
CA LEU A 541 20.96 -4.81 17.51
C LEU A 541 20.92 -5.49 18.89
N PHE A 542 20.60 -6.78 18.97
CA PHE A 542 20.55 -7.47 20.24
C PHE A 542 21.93 -7.58 20.88
N ASN A 543 22.02 -7.16 22.13
CA ASN A 543 23.25 -7.22 22.92
C ASN A 543 23.01 -8.06 24.17
N SER A 544 23.47 -9.33 24.13
CA SER A 544 23.34 -10.28 25.24
C SER A 544 24.05 -9.85 26.52
N SER A 545 24.90 -8.82 26.48
CA SER A 545 25.65 -8.32 27.66
C SER A 545 24.87 -7.28 28.48
N ARG A 546 23.69 -6.84 28.02
CA ARG A 546 22.90 -5.76 28.67
C ARG A 546 21.73 -6.26 29.53
N ASN A 547 21.39 -7.54 29.44
CA ASN A 547 20.25 -8.15 30.16
C ASN A 547 20.64 -8.74 31.51
#